data_AF-A0A3E2TSD9-F1
#
_entry.id   AF-A0A3E2TSD9-F1
#
_cell.length_a   1.000
_cell.length_b   1.000
_cell.length_c   1.000
_cell.angle_alpha   90.00
_cell.angle_beta   90.00
_cell.angle_gamma   90.00
#
_symmetry.space_group_name_H-M   'P 1'
#
loop_
_entity.id
_entity.type
_entity.pdbx_description
1 polymer ?
#
loop_
_entity_poly.entity_id
_entity_poly.type
_entity_poly.pdbx_seq_one_letter_code
_entity_poly.pdbx_strand_id
1 'polypeptide(L)'
;MPTIDLTISVTAILAISAIISPIATAIINNRHQYKLKELEYKHENEKSSLFYKRGVYEDYLRCVGRVVAFSDNESFKEYGRIYPLALIYFPESLYDQLIDINDDLQARTSVMLPKS
;
A
#
# COMPACT_ATOMS: atom_id res chain seq x y z
N MET A 1 47.35 -50.29 21.38
CA MET A 1 46.89 -48.91 21.62
C MET A 1 45.53 -48.75 20.96
N PRO A 2 44.50 -48.21 21.64
CA PRO A 2 43.11 -48.29 21.18
C PRO A 2 42.86 -47.24 20.08
N THR A 3 43.14 -47.61 18.83
CA THR A 3 42.83 -46.78 17.64
C THR A 3 41.33 -46.79 17.29
N ILE A 4 40.60 -47.74 17.86
CA ILE A 4 39.19 -48.00 17.60
C ILE A 4 38.31 -46.97 18.33
N ASP A 5 38.70 -46.52 19.53
CA ASP A 5 37.94 -45.53 20.31
C ASP A 5 37.87 -44.14 19.65
N LEU A 6 38.96 -43.69 19.03
CA LEU A 6 39.00 -42.38 18.36
C LEU A 6 38.13 -42.39 17.10
N THR A 7 38.24 -43.44 16.28
CA THR A 7 37.45 -43.58 15.04
C THR A 7 35.96 -43.68 15.34
N ILE A 8 35.58 -44.46 16.36
CA ILE A 8 34.18 -44.58 16.80
C ILE A 8 33.66 -43.23 17.32
N SER A 9 34.45 -42.53 18.14
CA SER A 9 34.07 -41.23 18.70
C SER A 9 33.87 -40.16 17.62
N VAL A 10 34.81 -40.06 16.66
CA VAL A 10 34.71 -39.09 15.56
C VAL A 10 33.51 -39.41 14.66
N THR A 11 33.27 -40.69 14.34
CA THR A 11 32.13 -41.11 13.51
C THR A 11 30.80 -40.82 14.20
N ALA A 12 30.70 -41.06 15.51
CA ALA A 12 29.51 -40.74 16.29
C ALA A 12 29.23 -39.22 16.31
N ILE A 13 30.26 -38.39 16.51
CA ILE A 13 30.13 -36.93 16.45
C ILE A 13 29.68 -36.47 15.06
N LEU A 14 30.28 -37.00 13.99
CA LEU A 14 29.90 -36.65 12.62
C LEU A 14 28.46 -37.07 12.29
N ALA A 15 28.03 -38.24 12.73
CA ALA A 15 26.66 -38.72 12.54
C ALA A 15 25.64 -37.81 13.26
N ILE A 16 25.92 -37.44 14.51
CA ILE A 16 25.09 -36.49 15.28
C ILE A 16 25.07 -35.12 14.60
N SER A 17 26.24 -34.64 14.18
CA SER A 17 26.40 -33.35 13.49
C SER A 17 25.62 -33.31 12.18
N ALA A 18 25.61 -34.40 11.42
CA ALA A 18 24.90 -34.52 10.16
C ALA A 18 23.38 -34.50 10.32
N ILE A 19 22.86 -34.87 11.50
CA ILE A 19 21.42 -34.80 11.81
C ILE A 19 21.06 -33.44 12.39
N ILE A 20 21.85 -32.92 13.33
CA ILE A 20 21.57 -31.65 14.00
C ILE A 20 21.74 -30.46 13.06
N SER A 21 22.74 -30.48 12.18
CA SER A 21 23.05 -29.33 11.32
C SER A 21 21.91 -28.98 10.34
N PRO A 22 21.28 -29.93 9.63
CA PRO A 22 20.09 -29.64 8.82
C PRO A 22 18.92 -29.11 9.64
N ILE A 23 18.69 -29.61 10.86
CA ILE A 23 17.60 -29.16 11.74
C ILE A 23 17.84 -27.72 12.18
N ALA A 24 19.04 -27.41 12.69
CA ALA A 24 19.41 -26.06 13.08
C ALA A 24 19.32 -25.08 11.89
N THR A 25 19.83 -25.50 10.74
CA THR A 25 19.75 -24.72 9.49
C THR A 25 18.31 -24.47 9.09
N ALA A 26 17.43 -25.49 9.16
CA ALA A 26 16.02 -25.35 8.83
C ALA A 26 15.30 -24.38 9.77
N ILE A 27 15.58 -24.42 11.08
CA ILE A 27 15.00 -23.48 12.06
C ILE A 27 15.44 -22.04 11.75
N ILE A 28 16.74 -21.82 11.52
CA ILE A 28 17.29 -20.50 11.19
C ILE A 28 16.67 -19.98 9.90
N ASN A 29 16.64 -20.81 8.86
CA ASN A 29 16.08 -20.44 7.56
C ASN A 29 14.59 -20.10 7.66
N ASN A 30 13.80 -20.92 8.37
CA ASN A 30 12.37 -20.66 8.56
C ASN A 30 12.12 -19.36 9.31
N ARG A 31 12.90 -19.08 10.37
CA ARG A 31 12.78 -17.82 11.11
C ARG A 31 13.14 -16.61 10.25
N HIS A 32 14.21 -16.74 9.45
CA HIS A 32 14.62 -15.68 8.53
C HIS A 32 13.56 -15.43 7.46
N GLN A 33 13.05 -16.50 6.82
CA GLN A 33 11.99 -16.40 5.81
C GLN A 33 10.70 -15.80 6.38
N TYR A 34 10.32 -16.18 7.60
CA TYR A 34 9.15 -15.60 8.28
C TYR A 34 9.34 -14.10 8.48
N LYS A 35 10.50 -13.68 9.02
CA LYS A 35 10.80 -12.27 9.26
C LYS A 35 10.85 -11.47 7.95
N LEU A 36 11.42 -12.03 6.89
CA LEU A 36 11.47 -11.38 5.58
C LEU A 36 10.06 -11.14 5.03
N LYS A 37 9.21 -12.18 5.04
CA LYS A 37 7.80 -12.05 4.63
C LYS A 37 7.05 -11.02 5.46
N GLU A 38 7.27 -10.98 6.77
CA GLU A 38 6.64 -10.00 7.65
C GLU A 38 7.04 -8.56 7.26
N LEU A 39 8.33 -8.32 6.96
CA LEU A 39 8.79 -7.02 6.48
C LEU A 39 8.22 -6.67 5.10
N GLU A 40 8.16 -7.63 4.18
CA GLU A 40 7.55 -7.45 2.86
C GLU A 40 6.07 -7.06 2.97
N TYR A 41 5.28 -7.75 3.80
CA TYR A 41 3.87 -7.41 4.05
C TYR A 41 3.71 -6.01 4.65
N LYS A 42 4.56 -5.63 5.61
CA LYS A 42 4.54 -4.28 6.20
C LYS A 42 4.83 -3.21 5.14
N HIS A 43 5.88 -3.43 4.35
CA HIS A 43 6.25 -2.51 3.28
C HIS A 43 5.17 -2.40 2.20
N GLU A 44 4.56 -3.53 1.82
CA GLU A 44 3.47 -3.55 0.84
C GLU A 44 2.24 -2.79 1.34
N ASN A 45 1.85 -2.96 2.60
CA ASN A 45 0.74 -2.22 3.21
C ASN A 45 1.01 -0.71 3.25
N GLU A 46 2.20 -0.30 3.68
CA GLU A 46 2.60 1.11 3.70
C GLU A 46 2.57 1.69 2.28
N LYS A 47 3.19 1.00 1.32
CA LYS A 47 3.26 1.42 -0.07
C LYS A 47 1.87 1.49 -0.72
N SER A 48 1.00 0.53 -0.45
CA SER A 48 -0.38 0.49 -0.92
C SER A 48 -1.17 1.69 -0.39
N SER A 49 -1.05 2.00 0.91
CA SER A 49 -1.72 3.16 1.52
C SER A 49 -1.23 4.50 0.92
N LEU A 50 0.08 4.64 0.72
CA LEU A 50 0.68 5.82 0.10
C LEU A 50 0.24 5.99 -1.35
N PHE A 51 0.23 4.92 -2.14
CA PHE A 51 -0.24 4.97 -3.52
C PHE A 51 -1.72 5.24 -3.61
N TYR A 52 -2.53 4.68 -2.72
CA TYR A 52 -3.96 4.95 -2.69
C TYR A 52 -4.22 6.44 -2.41
N LYS A 53 -3.57 7.00 -1.39
CA LYS A 53 -3.66 8.43 -1.06
C LYS A 53 -3.22 9.31 -2.24
N ARG A 54 -2.10 8.96 -2.89
CA ARG A 54 -1.62 9.66 -4.09
C ARG A 54 -2.63 9.56 -5.24
N GLY A 55 -3.23 8.39 -5.44
CA GLY A 55 -4.28 8.16 -6.44
C GLY A 55 -5.49 9.07 -6.21
N VAL A 56 -5.95 9.21 -4.97
CA VAL A 56 -7.05 10.14 -4.63
C VAL A 56 -6.68 11.58 -5.00
N TYR A 57 -5.45 12.02 -4.74
CA TYR A 57 -4.98 13.35 -5.12
C TYR A 57 -4.96 13.56 -6.63
N GLU A 58 -4.37 12.61 -7.36
CA GLU A 58 -4.27 12.66 -8.82
C GLU A 58 -5.66 12.64 -9.49
N ASP A 59 -6.56 11.77 -9.01
CA ASP A 59 -7.91 11.64 -9.56
C ASP A 59 -8.76 12.88 -9.24
N TYR A 60 -8.65 13.44 -8.04
CA TYR A 60 -9.36 14.69 -7.70
C TYR A 60 -8.94 15.83 -8.64
N LEU A 61 -7.63 16.07 -8.78
CA LEU A 61 -7.10 17.11 -9.65
C LEU A 61 -7.49 16.89 -11.12
N ARG A 62 -7.47 15.63 -11.58
CA ARG A 62 -7.90 15.26 -12.94
C ARG A 62 -9.37 15.57 -13.16
N CYS A 63 -10.26 15.16 -12.24
CA CYS A 63 -11.69 15.41 -12.36
C CYS A 63 -12.02 16.90 -12.31
N VAL A 64 -11.41 17.67 -11.40
CA VAL A 64 -11.55 19.13 -11.36
C VAL A 64 -11.14 19.76 -12.68
N GLY A 65 -9.95 19.41 -13.20
CA GLY A 65 -9.45 19.92 -14.47
C GLY A 65 -10.39 19.60 -15.64
N ARG A 66 -10.96 18.39 -15.65
CA ARG A 66 -11.93 17.98 -16.68
C ARG A 66 -13.23 18.78 -16.60
N VAL A 67 -13.78 18.97 -15.40
CA VAL A 67 -14.97 19.80 -15.19
C VAL A 67 -14.71 21.23 -15.66
N VAL A 68 -13.55 21.80 -15.32
CA VAL A 68 -13.17 23.15 -15.74
C VAL A 68 -13.04 23.27 -17.27
N ALA A 69 -12.54 22.24 -17.95
CA ALA A 69 -12.31 22.27 -19.39
C ALA A 69 -13.57 22.03 -20.24
N PHE A 70 -14.43 21.09 -19.85
CA PHE A 70 -15.55 20.62 -20.69
C PHE A 70 -16.93 20.86 -20.07
N SER A 71 -17.03 20.90 -18.74
CA SER A 71 -18.27 21.16 -17.98
C SER A 71 -19.49 20.31 -18.41
N ASP A 72 -19.28 19.07 -18.87
CA ASP A 72 -20.38 18.14 -19.21
C ASP A 72 -20.86 17.31 -18.01
N ASN A 73 -22.00 16.62 -18.19
CA ASN A 73 -22.64 15.86 -17.13
C ASN A 73 -21.77 14.71 -16.60
N GLU A 74 -21.04 14.00 -17.47
CA GLU A 74 -20.21 12.87 -17.04
C GLU A 74 -19.00 13.38 -16.24
N SER A 75 -18.42 14.51 -16.65
CA SER A 75 -17.36 15.18 -15.89
C SER A 75 -17.80 15.54 -14.47
N PHE A 76 -19.00 16.12 -14.31
CA PHE A 76 -19.54 16.45 -12.99
C PHE A 76 -19.88 15.22 -12.14
N LYS A 77 -20.38 14.15 -12.77
CA LYS A 77 -20.67 12.89 -12.09
C LYS A 77 -19.39 12.21 -11.59
N GLU A 78 -18.32 12.19 -12.39
CA GLU A 78 -17.01 11.71 -11.94
C GLU A 78 -16.46 12.56 -10.79
N TYR A 79 -16.54 13.89 -10.91
CA TYR A 79 -16.14 14.81 -9.86
C TYR A 79 -16.89 14.55 -8.54
N GLY A 80 -18.21 14.37 -8.60
CA GLY A 80 -19.03 14.08 -7.43
C GLY A 80 -18.65 12.78 -6.70
N ARG A 81 -18.03 11.83 -7.40
CA ARG A 81 -17.52 10.58 -6.78
C ARG A 81 -16.19 10.78 -6.06
N ILE A 82 -15.32 11.65 -6.56
CA ILE A 82 -13.97 11.83 -6.01
C ILE A 82 -13.90 12.93 -4.95
N TYR A 83 -14.77 13.93 -4.99
CA TYR A 83 -14.76 15.04 -4.02
C TYR A 83 -14.88 14.59 -2.54
N PRO A 84 -15.80 13.68 -2.15
CA PRO A 84 -15.86 13.20 -0.77
C PRO A 84 -14.59 12.46 -0.34
N LEU A 85 -13.95 11.74 -1.27
CA LEU A 85 -12.66 11.08 -1.00
C LEU A 85 -11.56 12.12 -0.81
N ALA A 86 -11.57 13.20 -1.58
CA ALA A 86 -10.62 14.30 -1.37
C ALA A 86 -10.74 14.87 0.05
N LEU A 87 -11.96 15.11 0.55
CA LEU A 87 -12.18 15.56 1.93
C LEU A 87 -11.68 14.57 3.01
N ILE A 88 -11.59 13.27 2.71
CA ILE A 88 -11.07 12.27 3.66
C ILE A 88 -9.54 12.25 3.69
N TYR A 89 -8.89 12.44 2.54
CA TYR A 89 -7.45 12.16 2.39
C TYR A 89 -6.58 13.42 2.27
N PHE A 90 -7.13 14.56 1.87
CA PHE A 90 -6.39 15.83 1.86
C PHE A 90 -6.14 16.30 3.30
N PRO A 91 -5.06 17.05 3.54
CA PRO A 91 -4.83 17.65 4.84
C PRO A 91 -5.93 18.67 5.18
N GLU A 92 -6.33 18.74 6.44
CA GLU A 92 -7.40 19.62 6.93
C GLU A 92 -7.14 21.11 6.61
N SER A 93 -5.87 21.51 6.53
CA SER A 93 -5.46 22.87 6.14
C SER A 93 -5.92 23.29 4.73
N LEU A 94 -6.37 22.34 3.91
CA LEU A 94 -6.86 22.59 2.55
C LEU A 94 -8.37 22.43 2.42
N TYR A 95 -9.10 22.09 3.50
CA TYR A 95 -10.54 21.86 3.40
C TYR A 95 -11.29 23.09 2.91
N ASP A 96 -10.96 24.28 3.41
CA ASP A 96 -11.59 25.52 2.94
C ASP A 96 -11.40 25.70 1.43
N GLN A 97 -10.20 25.43 0.91
CA GLN A 97 -9.91 25.52 -0.53
C GLN A 97 -10.69 24.48 -1.34
N LEU A 98 -10.84 23.26 -0.82
CA LEU A 98 -11.62 22.21 -1.48
C LEU A 98 -13.12 22.57 -1.52
N ILE A 99 -13.63 23.15 -0.45
CA ILE A 99 -15.02 23.63 -0.34
C ILE A 99 -15.24 24.78 -1.32
N ASP A 100 -14.35 25.77 -1.34
CA ASP A 100 -14.42 26.92 -2.26
C ASP A 100 -14.44 26.46 -3.72
N ILE A 101 -13.53 25.54 -4.10
CA ILE A 101 -13.52 24.94 -5.45
C ILE A 101 -14.84 24.23 -5.72
N ASN A 102 -15.36 23.44 -4.78
CA ASN A 102 -16.62 22.74 -4.97
C ASN A 102 -17.78 23.72 -5.21
N ASP A 103 -17.88 24.77 -4.41
CA ASP A 103 -18.95 25.75 -4.51
C ASP A 103 -18.89 26.49 -5.86
N ASP A 104 -17.68 26.87 -6.31
CA ASP A 104 -17.43 27.44 -7.64
C ASP A 104 -17.85 26.49 -8.78
N LEU A 105 -17.55 25.19 -8.65
CA LEU A 105 -17.91 24.19 -9.66
C LEU A 105 -19.43 23.93 -9.69
N GLN A 106 -20.09 23.87 -8.54
CA GLN A 106 -21.55 23.65 -8.46
C GLN A 106 -22.34 24.84 -9.00
N ALA A 107 -21.85 26.06 -8.78
CA ALA A 107 -22.40 27.27 -9.39
C ALA A 107 -22.38 27.19 -10.94
N ARG A 108 -21.36 26.56 -11.53
CA ARG A 108 -21.29 26.34 -12.99
C ARG A 108 -22.29 25.29 -13.47
N THR A 109 -22.49 24.20 -12.72
CA THR A 109 -23.48 23.17 -13.08
C THR A 109 -24.90 23.72 -13.12
N SER A 110 -25.25 24.54 -12.12
CA SER A 110 -26.61 25.09 -11.97
C SER A 110 -26.99 26.14 -13.02
N VAL A 111 -26.00 26.72 -13.71
CA VAL A 111 -26.22 27.56 -14.91
C VAL A 111 -26.47 26.71 -16.17
N MET A 112 -25.95 25.48 -16.22
CA MET A 112 -25.94 24.64 -17.43
C MET A 112 -27.12 23.67 -17.53
N LEU A 113 -27.73 23.31 -16.40
CA LEU A 113 -28.96 22.50 -16.36
C LEU A 113 -30.13 23.39 -15.94
N PRO A 114 -30.98 23.89 -16.89
CA PRO A 114 -32.23 24.53 -16.50
C PRO A 114 -33.04 23.50 -15.70
N LYS A 115 -33.47 23.91 -14.49
CA LYS A 115 -34.33 23.09 -13.63
C LYS A 115 -35.55 22.64 -14.44
N SER A 116 -35.68 21.34 -14.64
CA SER A 116 -36.87 20.70 -15.20
C SER A 116 -38.03 20.79 -14.23
#